data_AF-A0A0C9SC37-F1
#
_entry.id   AF-A0A0C9SC37-F1
#
_cell.length_a   1.000
_cell.length_b   1.000
_cell.length_c   1.000
_cell.angle_alpha   90.00
_cell.angle_beta   90.00
_cell.angle_gamma   90.00
#
_symmetry.space_group_name_H-M   'P 1'
#
loop_
_entity.id
_entity.type
_entity.pdbx_description
1 polymer ?
#
loop_
_entity_poly.entity_id
_entity_poly.type
_entity_poly.pdbx_seq_one_letter_code
_entity_poly.pdbx_strand_id
1 'polypeptide(L)'
;MTDSADAAKATKKLAHAGIPKAECLDDVDEFMSREENPTIEVALRSLDEQHSKYKFMELNLLQKKQRLKSQIPEIKTSLEIVKLLKSKRDSSEDMETRFVLSDQVYSKAVIPPTERVCLWLGANVMLE
;
A
#
# COMPACT_ATOMS: atom_id res chain seq x y z
N MET A 1 17.89 17.52 -9.18
CA MET A 1 16.80 18.51 -9.44
C MET A 1 15.40 17.93 -9.24
N THR A 2 15.25 16.73 -8.66
CA THR A 2 13.97 16.00 -8.51
C THR A 2 13.45 15.93 -7.06
N ASP A 3 14.24 16.27 -6.04
CA ASP A 3 13.82 16.15 -4.62
C ASP A 3 12.78 17.20 -4.17
N SER A 4 12.81 18.40 -4.73
CA SER A 4 11.95 19.50 -4.26
C SER A 4 10.47 19.30 -4.65
N ALA A 5 10.22 18.63 -5.78
CA ALA A 5 8.86 18.33 -6.25
C ALA A 5 8.19 17.20 -5.44
N ASP A 6 8.96 16.21 -4.97
CA ASP A 6 8.46 15.10 -4.16
C ASP A 6 8.14 15.55 -2.72
N ALA A 7 9.00 16.42 -2.14
CA ALA A 7 8.77 16.99 -0.82
C ALA A 7 7.46 17.79 -0.75
N ALA A 8 7.20 18.66 -1.74
CA ALA A 8 5.98 19.46 -1.82
C ALA A 8 4.70 18.60 -2.01
N LYS A 9 4.82 17.48 -2.73
CA LYS A 9 3.72 16.52 -2.93
C LYS A 9 3.43 15.71 -1.67
N ALA A 10 4.47 15.38 -0.90
CA ALA A 10 4.33 14.78 0.43
C ALA A 10 3.67 15.76 1.43
N THR A 11 4.04 17.05 1.41
CA THR A 11 3.42 18.06 2.31
C THR A 11 1.93 18.24 2.04
N LYS A 12 1.51 18.27 0.76
CA LYS A 12 0.08 18.33 0.39
C LYS A 12 -0.70 17.07 0.81
N LYS A 13 -0.09 15.88 0.74
CA LYS A 13 -0.71 14.63 1.21
C LYS A 13 -0.86 14.58 2.73
N LEU A 14 0.13 15.08 3.48
CA LEU A 14 0.10 15.16 4.94
C LEU A 14 -1.06 16.05 5.43
N ALA A 15 -1.24 17.22 4.80
CA ALA A 15 -2.34 18.13 5.11
C ALA A 15 -3.73 17.51 4.82
N HIS A 16 -3.87 16.78 3.71
CA HIS A 16 -5.15 16.14 3.34
C HIS A 16 -5.45 14.87 4.17
N ALA A 17 -4.44 14.28 4.82
CA ALA A 17 -4.62 13.13 5.70
C ALA A 17 -5.12 13.51 7.10
N GLY A 18 -5.19 14.81 7.42
CA GLY A 18 -5.54 15.30 8.75
C GLY A 18 -4.41 15.16 9.78
N ILE A 19 -3.16 14.95 9.33
CA ILE A 19 -1.97 14.89 10.20
C ILE A 19 -1.51 16.33 10.41
N PRO A 20 -1.60 16.89 11.63
CA PRO A 20 -0.98 18.19 11.92
C PRO A 20 0.53 18.10 11.66
N LYS A 21 1.17 19.20 11.27
CA LYS A 21 2.63 19.17 11.14
C LYS A 21 3.22 19.16 12.56
N ALA A 22 4.11 18.22 12.85
CA ALA A 22 4.84 18.24 14.12
C ALA A 22 5.80 19.44 14.13
N GLU A 23 5.67 20.31 15.14
CA GLU A 23 6.65 21.35 15.40
C GLU A 23 7.75 20.77 16.28
N CYS A 24 9.00 20.92 15.86
CA CYS A 24 10.14 20.54 16.69
C CYS A 24 10.32 21.65 17.73
N LEU A 25 10.24 21.28 19.01
CA LEU A 25 10.42 22.22 20.11
C LEU A 25 11.89 22.20 20.51
N ASP A 26 12.64 23.18 20.03
CA ASP A 26 14.05 23.36 20.39
C ASP A 26 14.21 24.16 21.71
N ASP A 27 13.26 25.05 22.01
CA ASP A 27 13.19 25.84 23.24
C ASP A 27 11.81 25.69 23.91
N VAL A 28 11.81 25.22 25.15
CA VAL A 28 10.61 24.97 25.95
C VAL A 28 10.03 26.27 26.50
N ASP A 29 10.88 27.26 26.80
CA ASP A 29 10.45 28.55 27.35
C ASP A 29 9.74 29.39 26.28
N GLU A 30 10.21 29.33 25.03
CA GLU A 30 9.55 29.94 23.87
C GLU A 30 8.18 29.31 23.58
N PHE A 31 8.07 27.98 23.73
CA PHE A 31 6.81 27.26 23.54
C PHE A 31 5.76 27.58 24.62
N MET A 32 6.19 27.72 25.87
CA MET A 32 5.33 28.10 27.01
C MET A 32 4.92 29.58 26.98
N SER A 33 5.66 30.42 26.24
CA SER A 33 5.34 31.85 26.09
C SER A 33 4.25 32.14 25.06
N ARG A 34 3.75 31.13 24.33
CA ARG A 34 2.66 31.27 23.35
C ARG A 34 1.30 31.47 24.05
N GLU A 35 0.44 32.33 23.49
CA GLU A 35 -0.92 32.58 24.01
C GLU A 35 -1.80 31.31 24.09
N GLU A 36 -1.46 30.28 23.31
CA GLU A 36 -2.14 28.99 23.29
C GLU A 36 -1.86 28.11 24.53
N ASN A 37 -0.83 28.43 25.33
CA ASN A 37 -0.37 27.65 26.48
C ASN A 37 -0.41 28.43 27.81
N PRO A 38 -1.59 28.87 28.29
CA PRO A 38 -1.71 29.69 29.49
C PRO A 38 -1.34 28.96 30.80
N THR A 39 -1.28 27.63 30.80
CA THR A 39 -0.93 26.80 31.97
C THR A 39 -0.25 25.51 31.51
N ILE A 40 0.72 25.02 32.29
CA ILE A 40 1.49 23.78 32.01
C ILE A 40 0.56 22.59 31.73
N GLU A 41 -0.53 22.46 32.48
CA GLU A 41 -1.51 21.37 32.30
C GLU A 41 -2.21 21.42 30.93
N VAL A 42 -2.51 22.61 30.43
CA VAL A 42 -3.16 22.79 29.11
C VAL A 42 -2.19 22.46 27.99
N ALA A 43 -0.94 22.91 28.12
CA ALA A 43 0.13 22.59 27.18
C ALA A 43 0.36 21.08 27.11
N LEU A 44 0.56 20.40 28.25
CA LEU A 44 0.75 18.95 28.31
C LEU A 44 -0.43 18.18 27.72
N ARG A 45 -1.67 18.59 28.03
CA ARG A 45 -2.87 17.98 27.47
C ARG A 45 -2.90 18.09 25.94
N SER A 46 -2.54 19.25 25.39
CA SER A 46 -2.49 19.45 23.94
C SER A 46 -1.44 18.56 23.26
N LEU A 47 -0.27 18.41 23.88
CA LEU A 47 0.82 17.55 23.42
C LEU A 47 0.41 16.07 23.46
N ASP A 48 -0.24 15.61 24.53
CA ASP A 48 -0.74 14.24 24.66
C ASP A 48 -1.82 13.92 23.61
N GLU A 49 -2.71 14.88 23.33
CA GLU A 49 -3.72 14.75 22.26
C GLU A 49 -3.06 14.67 20.87
N GLN A 50 -2.08 15.52 20.58
CA GLN A 50 -1.32 15.49 19.33
C GLN A 50 -0.55 14.18 19.19
N HIS A 51 0.15 13.74 20.23
CA HIS A 51 0.89 12.48 20.25
C HIS A 51 -0.04 11.27 20.00
N SER A 52 -1.21 11.26 20.64
CA SER A 52 -2.22 10.21 20.43
C SER A 52 -2.73 10.17 18.97
N LYS A 53 -2.95 11.33 18.36
CA LYS A 53 -3.32 11.45 16.93
C LYS A 53 -2.20 10.91 16.03
N TYR A 54 -0.95 11.30 16.27
CA TYR A 54 0.18 10.82 15.48
C TYR A 54 0.33 9.30 15.55
N LYS A 55 0.26 8.73 16.76
CA LYS A 55 0.38 7.29 16.97
C LYS A 55 -0.73 6.51 16.26
N PHE A 56 -1.97 7.02 16.31
CA PHE A 56 -3.08 6.42 15.58
C PHE A 56 -2.85 6.44 14.06
N MET A 57 -2.34 7.56 13.53
CA MET A 57 -2.11 7.71 12.09
C MET A 57 -0.92 6.88 11.61
N GLU A 58 0.14 6.79 12.41
CA GLU A 58 1.27 5.88 12.19
C GLU A 58 0.78 4.44 12.07
N LEU A 59 -0.04 3.97 13.01
CA LEU A 59 -0.59 2.61 12.98
C LEU A 59 -1.37 2.34 11.70
N ASN A 60 -2.24 3.27 11.29
CA ASN A 60 -2.99 3.16 10.04
C ASN A 60 -2.09 3.10 8.80
N LEU A 61 -1.02 3.90 8.77
CA LEU A 61 -0.06 3.91 7.66
C LEU A 61 0.75 2.62 7.62
N LEU A 62 1.17 2.10 8.78
CA LEU A 62 1.87 0.82 8.89
C LEU A 62 1.00 -0.34 8.41
N GLN A 63 -0.28 -0.38 8.81
CA GLN A 63 -1.23 -1.39 8.32
C GLN A 63 -1.43 -1.31 6.81
N LYS A 64 -1.62 -0.10 6.25
CA LYS A 64 -1.73 0.10 4.80
C LYS A 64 -0.46 -0.35 4.07
N LYS A 65 0.73 0.00 4.60
CA LYS A 65 2.03 -0.41 4.07
C LYS A 65 2.17 -1.93 4.08
N GLN A 66 1.77 -2.59 5.17
CA GLN A 66 1.84 -4.05 5.28
C GLN A 66 0.92 -4.73 4.26
N ARG A 67 -0.33 -4.25 4.11
CA ARG A 67 -1.27 -4.76 3.11
C ARG A 67 -0.76 -4.59 1.67
N LEU A 68 -0.19 -3.43 1.35
CA LEU A 68 0.41 -3.21 0.03
C LEU A 68 1.61 -4.15 -0.17
N LYS A 69 2.44 -4.33 0.87
CA LYS A 69 3.60 -5.22 0.80
C LYS A 69 3.21 -6.68 0.59
N SER A 70 2.09 -7.13 1.14
CA SER A 70 1.57 -8.49 0.90
C SER A 70 0.93 -8.66 -0.48
N GLN A 71 0.40 -7.60 -1.09
CA GLN A 71 -0.18 -7.63 -2.44
C GLN A 71 0.87 -7.64 -3.56
N ILE A 72 2.03 -7.02 -3.34
CA ILE A 72 3.12 -6.98 -4.32
C ILE A 72 3.54 -8.37 -4.84
N PRO A 73 3.81 -9.39 -4.00
CA PRO A 73 4.23 -10.70 -4.50
C PRO A 73 3.13 -11.37 -5.33
N GLU A 74 1.86 -11.25 -4.93
CA GLU A 74 0.72 -11.82 -5.66
C GLU A 74 0.65 -11.28 -7.09
N ILE A 75 0.70 -9.95 -7.25
CA ILE A 75 0.67 -9.30 -8.57
C ILE A 75 1.89 -9.67 -9.42
N LYS A 76 3.08 -9.76 -8.79
CA LYS A 76 4.31 -10.16 -9.50
C LYS A 76 4.22 -11.58 -10.03
N THR A 77 3.76 -12.52 -9.20
CA THR A 77 3.56 -13.92 -9.61
C THR A 77 2.54 -14.02 -10.74
N SER A 78 1.40 -13.30 -10.65
CA SER A 78 0.42 -13.27 -11.74
C SER A 78 1.02 -12.75 -13.05
N LEU A 79 1.84 -11.70 -12.99
CA LEU A 79 2.52 -11.15 -14.17
C LEU A 79 3.54 -12.14 -14.76
N GLU A 80 4.27 -12.86 -13.92
CA GLU A 80 5.22 -13.90 -14.35
C GLU A 80 4.50 -15.05 -15.07
N ILE A 81 3.34 -15.48 -14.56
CA ILE A 81 2.51 -16.50 -15.20
C ILE A 81 2.05 -16.04 -16.59
N VAL A 82 1.56 -14.80 -16.72
CA VAL A 82 1.14 -14.25 -18.04
C VAL A 82 2.32 -14.18 -19.01
N LYS A 83 3.51 -13.80 -18.55
CA LYS A 83 4.73 -13.79 -19.38
C LYS A 83 5.11 -15.20 -19.83
N LEU A 84 5.00 -16.20 -18.96
CA LEU A 84 5.25 -17.60 -19.29
C LEU A 84 4.26 -18.08 -20.37
N LEU A 85 2.96 -17.83 -20.19
CA LEU A 85 1.92 -18.17 -21.16
C LEU A 85 2.19 -17.50 -22.52
N LYS A 86 2.59 -16.23 -22.51
CA LYS A 86 2.98 -15.51 -23.74
C LYS A 86 4.20 -16.15 -24.41
N SER A 87 5.24 -16.50 -23.66
CA SER A 87 6.42 -17.16 -24.21
C SER A 87 6.08 -18.54 -24.82
N LYS A 88 5.18 -19.30 -24.19
CA LYS A 88 4.72 -20.60 -24.68
C LYS A 88 3.85 -20.49 -25.93
N ARG A 89 3.08 -19.40 -26.03
CA ARG A 89 2.38 -19.04 -27.26
C ARG A 89 3.38 -18.80 -28.40
N ASP A 90 4.41 -18.00 -28.18
CA ASP A 90 5.39 -17.64 -29.21
C ASP A 90 6.21 -18.87 -29.68
N SER A 91 6.46 -19.85 -28.80
CA SER A 91 7.12 -21.12 -29.15
C SER A 91 6.17 -22.18 -29.74
N SER A 92 4.85 -21.94 -29.78
CA SER A 92 3.83 -22.90 -30.20
C SER A 92 3.93 -24.26 -29.48
N GLU A 93 4.30 -24.25 -28.20
CA GLU A 93 4.45 -25.46 -27.39
C GLU A 93 3.26 -25.66 -26.46
N ASP A 94 2.80 -26.90 -26.36
CA ASP A 94 1.82 -27.32 -25.36
C ASP A 94 2.43 -27.27 -23.95
N MET A 95 1.65 -26.79 -22.98
CA MET A 95 2.07 -26.72 -21.59
C MET A 95 1.28 -27.70 -20.73
N GLU A 96 1.97 -28.67 -20.13
CA GLU A 96 1.39 -29.55 -19.13
C GLU A 96 1.39 -28.87 -17.76
N THR A 97 0.23 -28.76 -17.12
CA THR A 97 0.09 -28.17 -15.78
C THR A 97 -0.91 -28.95 -14.92
N ARG A 98 -0.94 -28.61 -13.64
CA ARG A 98 -1.90 -29.14 -12.67
C ARG A 98 -2.85 -28.02 -12.27
N PHE A 99 -4.11 -28.10 -12.69
CA PHE A 99 -5.14 -27.16 -12.28
C PHE A 99 -5.66 -27.49 -10.89
N VAL A 100 -5.84 -26.45 -10.09
CA VAL A 100 -6.51 -26.52 -8.79
C VAL A 100 -8.02 -26.64 -9.02
N LEU A 101 -8.63 -27.72 -8.56
CA LEU A 101 -10.09 -27.87 -8.50
C LEU A 101 -10.64 -27.51 -7.12
N SER A 102 -9.86 -27.79 -6.08
CA SER A 102 -10.10 -27.47 -4.67
C SER A 102 -8.77 -27.43 -3.93
N ASP A 103 -8.72 -26.97 -2.67
CA ASP A 103 -7.50 -26.70 -1.91
C ASP A 103 -6.47 -27.85 -1.89
N GLN A 104 -6.94 -29.10 -1.96
CA GLN A 104 -6.09 -30.30 -1.98
C GLN A 104 -6.31 -31.19 -3.21
N VAL A 105 -7.13 -30.75 -4.17
CA VAL A 105 -7.49 -31.55 -5.36
C VAL A 105 -6.96 -30.88 -6.60
N TYR A 106 -6.06 -31.57 -7.28
CA TYR A 106 -5.39 -31.09 -8.49
C TYR A 106 -5.68 -32.04 -9.64
N SER A 107 -6.01 -31.50 -10.82
CA SER A 107 -6.19 -32.27 -12.04
C SER A 107 -5.08 -31.96 -13.04
N LYS A 108 -4.57 -32.99 -13.70
CA LYS A 108 -3.54 -32.87 -14.74
C LYS A 108 -4.21 -32.42 -16.04
N ALA A 109 -3.70 -31.38 -16.68
CA ALA A 109 -4.22 -30.86 -17.94
C ALA A 109 -3.11 -30.38 -18.86
N VAL A 110 -3.40 -30.39 -20.15
CA VAL A 110 -2.53 -29.85 -21.20
C VAL A 110 -3.19 -28.59 -21.75
N ILE A 111 -2.46 -27.48 -21.72
CA ILE A 111 -2.92 -26.17 -22.21
C ILE A 111 -2.27 -25.93 -23.57
N PRO A 112 -3.05 -25.82 -24.65
CA PRO A 112 -2.52 -25.41 -25.94
C PRO A 112 -2.16 -23.92 -25.96
N PRO A 113 -1.29 -23.47 -26.89
CA PRO A 113 -0.98 -22.06 -27.11
C PRO A 113 -2.25 -21.19 -27.19
N THR A 114 -2.44 -20.30 -26.21
CA THR A 114 -3.67 -19.51 -26.07
C THR A 114 -3.38 -18.02 -26.31
N GLU A 115 -4.28 -17.33 -27.01
CA GLU A 115 -4.16 -15.89 -27.29
C GLU A 115 -4.72 -14.98 -26.20
N ARG A 116 -5.64 -15.50 -25.38
CA ARG A 116 -6.49 -14.73 -24.47
C ARG A 116 -6.47 -15.31 -23.06
N VAL A 117 -6.72 -14.48 -22.05
CA VAL A 117 -6.69 -14.88 -20.63
C VAL A 117 -7.81 -14.19 -19.85
N CYS A 118 -8.61 -14.96 -19.11
CA CYS A 118 -9.67 -14.37 -18.30
C CYS A 118 -9.12 -13.78 -16.98
N LEU A 119 -9.34 -12.49 -16.76
CA LEU A 119 -8.99 -11.75 -15.55
C LEU A 119 -10.22 -11.49 -14.69
N TRP A 120 -10.07 -11.66 -13.37
CA TRP A 120 -11.09 -11.28 -12.40
C TRP A 120 -10.87 -9.84 -11.91
N LEU A 121 -11.84 -8.96 -12.19
CA LEU A 121 -11.75 -7.55 -11.81
C LEU A 121 -12.33 -7.27 -10.40
N GLY A 122 -12.99 -8.26 -9.80
CA GLY A 122 -13.73 -8.11 -8.56
C GLY A 122 -15.20 -7.77 -8.80
N ALA A 123 -15.96 -7.61 -7.72
CA ALA A 123 -17.40 -7.29 -7.75
C ALA A 123 -18.23 -8.21 -8.69
N ASN A 124 -17.88 -9.50 -8.72
CA ASN A 124 -18.49 -10.51 -9.60
C ASN A 124 -18.30 -10.27 -11.10
N VAL A 125 -17.24 -9.55 -11.50
CA VAL A 125 -16.92 -9.25 -12.90
C VAL A 125 -15.65 -9.98 -13.33
N MET A 126 -15.75 -10.70 -14.45
CA MET A 126 -14.66 -11.34 -15.18
C MET A 126 -14.58 -10.75 -16.59
N LEU A 127 -13.37 -10.53 -17.10
CA LEU A 127 -13.11 -10.04 -18.46
C LEU A 127 -12.07 -10.92 -19.15
N GLU A 128 -12.19 -11.07 -20.46
CA GLU A 128 -11.24 -11.76 -21.35
C GLU A 128 -10.10 -10.85 -21.83
#